data_AF-A0AAE1E9X7-F1
#
_entry.id   AF-A0AAE1E9X7-F1
#
_cell.length_a   1.000
_cell.length_b   1.000
_cell.length_c   1.000
_cell.angle_alpha   90.00
_cell.angle_beta   90.00
_cell.angle_gamma   90.00
#
_symmetry.space_group_name_H-M   'P 1'
#
loop_
_entity.id
_entity.type
_entity.pdbx_description
1 polymer ?
#
loop_
_entity_poly.entity_id
_entity_poly.type
_entity_poly.pdbx_seq_one_letter_code
_entity_poly.pdbx_strand_id
1 'polypeptide(L)'
;MSGEGDDKGPRREEEVVDTEETLPDGTVHHVHKVHRHTVKVTQKAVDTEDGQKRVVEVKEDVPGSCSDEIVETFQEPPRMEHDEEVVDEVRPDGSHVTHKLLLNRMVTHTHTHQESFDEGDGGSRKIEDFDTDEWMLTPPRAQETPVKFIDCLLHEVHESEAMTADGCFLDHLVSNL
;
A
#
# COMPACT_ATOMS: atom_id res chain seq x y z
N MET A 1 -3.17 10.74 -63.04
CA MET A 1 -2.34 10.02 -62.05
C MET A 1 -3.11 10.04 -60.75
N SER A 2 -3.72 8.90 -60.42
CA SER A 2 -4.49 8.73 -59.19
C SER A 2 -3.49 8.61 -58.05
N GLY A 3 -3.45 9.60 -57.15
CA GLY A 3 -2.62 9.52 -55.96
C GLY A 3 -3.10 8.34 -55.13
N GLU A 4 -2.22 7.35 -54.95
CA GLU A 4 -2.36 6.34 -53.92
C GLU A 4 -2.47 7.08 -52.60
N GLY A 5 -3.68 7.11 -52.03
CA GLY A 5 -3.90 7.54 -50.66
C GLY A 5 -3.21 6.51 -49.77
N ASP A 6 -2.03 6.87 -49.29
CA ASP A 6 -1.27 6.13 -48.28
C ASP A 6 -2.04 6.25 -46.95
N ASP A 7 -3.15 5.49 -46.85
CA ASP A 7 -3.95 5.35 -45.64
C ASP A 7 -3.12 4.54 -44.64
N LYS A 8 -2.24 5.24 -43.91
CA LYS A 8 -1.57 4.67 -42.75
C LYS A 8 -2.67 4.29 -41.77
N GLY A 9 -2.96 2.98 -41.69
CA GLY A 9 -4.03 2.44 -40.87
C GLY A 9 -3.99 2.91 -39.41
N PRO A 10 -5.07 2.62 -38.64
CA PRO A 10 -5.21 3.12 -37.28
C PRO A 10 -3.98 2.80 -36.43
N ARG A 11 -3.51 3.81 -35.68
CA ARG A 11 -2.33 3.71 -34.81
C ARG A 11 -2.75 3.86 -33.35
N ARG A 12 -2.23 2.99 -32.48
CA ARG A 12 -2.41 3.13 -31.03
C ARG A 12 -1.39 4.13 -30.48
N GLU A 13 -1.87 5.07 -29.67
CA GLU A 13 -1.07 6.04 -28.91
C GLU A 13 -1.31 5.82 -27.40
N GLU A 14 -0.29 6.10 -26.61
CA GLU A 14 -0.29 5.94 -25.14
C GLU A 14 0.40 7.15 -24.53
N GLU A 15 -0.29 7.82 -23.62
CA GLU A 15 0.17 8.99 -22.88
C GLU A 15 0.30 8.60 -21.41
N VAL A 16 1.49 8.81 -20.85
CA VAL A 16 1.78 8.48 -19.45
C VAL A 16 2.13 9.77 -18.71
N VAL A 17 1.51 9.98 -17.55
CA VAL A 17 1.74 11.11 -16.67
C VAL A 17 2.00 10.60 -15.26
N ASP A 18 3.23 10.84 -14.80
CA ASP A 18 3.69 10.50 -13.45
C ASP A 18 3.84 11.77 -12.63
N THR A 19 3.21 11.81 -11.46
CA THR A 19 3.34 12.91 -10.50
C THR A 19 3.63 12.36 -9.12
N GLU A 20 4.52 13.01 -8.39
CA GLU A 20 4.83 12.68 -7.00
C GLU A 20 4.80 13.97 -6.19
N GLU A 21 4.13 13.93 -5.04
CA GLU A 21 4.14 15.01 -4.06
C GLU A 21 4.31 14.46 -2.65
N THR A 22 4.93 15.25 -1.77
CA THR A 22 5.02 14.94 -0.34
C THR A 22 4.03 15.81 0.41
N LEU A 23 3.11 15.17 1.11
CA LEU A 23 2.10 15.82 1.93
C LEU A 23 2.71 16.39 3.22
N PRO A 24 2.05 17.35 3.90
CA PRO A 24 2.60 18.01 5.09
C PRO A 24 2.88 17.08 6.29
N ASP A 25 2.20 15.94 6.35
CA ASP A 25 2.39 14.88 7.34
C ASP A 25 3.60 13.96 7.02
N GLY A 26 4.24 14.15 5.87
CA GLY A 26 5.36 13.33 5.39
C GLY A 26 4.94 12.17 4.50
N THR A 27 3.64 11.99 4.24
CA THR A 27 3.11 10.95 3.35
C THR A 27 3.52 11.25 1.90
N VAL A 28 4.03 10.24 1.20
CA VAL A 28 4.36 10.35 -0.22
C VAL A 28 3.13 9.94 -1.04
N HIS A 29 2.64 10.86 -1.87
CA HIS A 29 1.55 10.61 -2.80
C HIS A 29 2.09 10.51 -4.22
N HIS A 30 1.94 9.33 -4.82
CA HIS A 30 2.35 9.04 -6.19
C HIS A 30 1.12 8.80 -7.05
N VAL A 31 1.06 9.45 -8.21
CA VAL A 31 -0.04 9.34 -9.17
C VAL A 31 0.54 8.93 -10.53
N HIS A 32 0.13 7.76 -11.00
CA HIS A 32 0.44 7.22 -12.32
C HIS A 32 -0.82 7.21 -13.17
N LYS A 33 -0.85 7.99 -14.25
CA LYS A 33 -1.98 8.05 -15.18
C LYS A 33 -1.54 7.60 -16.56
N VAL A 34 -2.29 6.66 -17.12
CA VAL A 34 -2.07 6.11 -18.45
C VAL A 34 -3.35 6.29 -19.26
N HIS A 35 -3.24 7.08 -20.32
CA HIS A 35 -4.31 7.27 -21.30
C HIS A 35 -3.94 6.56 -22.60
N ARG A 36 -4.77 5.64 -23.06
CA ARG A 36 -4.56 4.86 -24.30
C ARG A 36 -5.70 5.16 -25.25
N HIS A 37 -5.39 5.52 -26.49
CA HIS A 37 -6.39 5.73 -27.53
C HIS A 37 -5.86 5.29 -28.90
N THR A 38 -6.75 5.04 -29.84
CA THR A 38 -6.38 4.76 -31.23
C THR A 38 -6.69 5.97 -32.08
N VAL A 39 -5.68 6.47 -32.81
CA VAL A 39 -5.84 7.57 -33.75
C VAL A 39 -5.91 7.04 -35.18
N LYS A 40 -6.81 7.63 -35.97
CA LYS A 40 -6.82 7.52 -37.43
C LYS A 40 -6.18 8.76 -38.02
N VAL A 41 -5.17 8.56 -38.87
CA VAL A 41 -4.49 9.66 -39.57
C VAL A 41 -5.13 9.84 -40.94
N THR A 42 -5.73 11.00 -41.20
CA THR A 42 -6.28 11.35 -42.51
C THR A 42 -5.50 12.50 -43.13
N GLN A 43 -5.18 12.40 -44.42
CA GLN A 43 -4.54 13.49 -45.15
C GLN A 43 -5.63 14.40 -45.75
N LYS A 44 -5.65 15.67 -45.34
CA LYS A 44 -6.54 16.70 -45.92
C LYS A 44 -5.71 17.70 -46.71
N ALA A 45 -6.11 17.95 -47.96
CA ALA A 45 -5.53 19.02 -48.75
C ALA A 45 -6.15 20.35 -48.33
N VAL A 46 -5.32 21.29 -47.91
CA VAL A 46 -5.70 22.66 -47.54
C VAL A 46 -5.13 23.61 -48.59
N ASP A 47 -5.99 24.46 -49.15
CA ASP A 47 -5.57 25.51 -50.07
C ASP A 47 -4.90 26.64 -49.27
N THR A 48 -3.64 26.98 -49.59
CA THR A 48 -2.97 28.16 -49.02
C THR A 48 -3.28 29.41 -49.82
N GLU A 49 -3.10 30.59 -49.20
CA GLU A 49 -3.38 31.90 -49.82
C GLU A 49 -2.58 32.13 -51.13
N ASP A 50 -1.45 31.43 -51.31
CA ASP A 50 -0.62 31.45 -52.51
C ASP A 50 -1.15 30.58 -53.67
N GLY A 51 -2.31 29.95 -53.52
CA GLY A 51 -2.90 29.05 -54.53
C GLY A 51 -2.21 27.69 -54.64
N GLN A 52 -1.30 27.37 -53.73
CA GLN A 52 -0.67 26.05 -53.61
C GLN A 52 -1.50 25.13 -52.71
N LYS A 53 -1.55 23.84 -53.03
CA LYS A 53 -2.21 22.84 -52.19
C LYS A 53 -1.21 22.25 -51.23
N ARG A 54 -1.44 22.41 -49.93
CA ARG A 54 -0.65 21.77 -48.88
C ARG A 54 -1.42 20.58 -48.32
N VAL A 55 -0.78 19.41 -48.28
CA VAL A 55 -1.33 18.23 -47.58
C VAL A 55 -1.01 18.36 -46.10
N VAL A 56 -2.05 18.33 -45.27
CA VAL A 56 -1.95 18.36 -43.80
C VAL A 56 -2.46 17.02 -43.28
N GLU A 57 -1.72 16.41 -42.37
CA GLU A 57 -2.15 15.22 -41.65
C GLU A 57 -3.06 15.65 -40.48
N VAL A 58 -4.26 15.10 -40.41
CA VAL A 58 -5.23 15.31 -39.34
C VAL A 58 -5.39 13.99 -38.60
N LYS A 59 -5.08 14.01 -37.31
CA LYS A 59 -5.34 12.88 -36.40
C LYS A 59 -6.76 13.01 -35.85
N GLU A 60 -7.54 11.95 -35.94
CA GLU A 60 -8.88 11.86 -35.38
C GLU A 60 -8.95 10.60 -34.50
N ASP A 61 -9.47 10.70 -33.29
CA ASP A 61 -9.61 9.55 -32.38
C ASP A 61 -10.68 8.58 -32.87
N VAL A 62 -10.37 7.29 -32.75
CA VAL A 62 -11.31 6.21 -33.06
C VAL A 62 -12.27 6.04 -31.88
N PRO A 63 -13.58 6.25 -32.06
CA PRO A 63 -14.55 6.09 -30.97
C PRO A 63 -14.52 4.69 -30.37
N GLY A 64 -14.64 4.57 -29.05
CA GLY A 64 -14.63 3.28 -28.36
C GLY A 64 -13.25 2.62 -28.27
N SER A 65 -12.18 3.36 -28.56
CA SER A 65 -10.80 2.89 -28.42
C SER A 65 -10.05 3.51 -27.25
N CYS A 66 -10.70 4.42 -26.54
CA CYS A 66 -10.14 5.13 -25.39
C CYS A 66 -10.22 4.25 -24.14
N SER A 67 -9.09 4.12 -23.45
CA SER A 67 -9.02 3.56 -22.12
C SER A 67 -8.09 4.37 -21.23
N ASP A 68 -8.51 4.53 -19.97
CA ASP A 68 -7.79 5.24 -18.94
C ASP A 68 -7.47 4.30 -17.79
N GLU A 69 -6.28 4.44 -17.23
CA GLU A 69 -5.83 3.73 -16.04
C GLU A 69 -5.14 4.72 -15.12
N ILE A 70 -5.64 4.85 -13.90
CA ILE A 70 -5.15 5.78 -12.88
C ILE A 70 -4.79 4.93 -11.66
N VAL A 71 -3.56 5.05 -11.19
CA VAL A 71 -3.08 4.43 -9.95
C VAL A 71 -2.57 5.55 -9.06
N GLU A 72 -3.18 5.71 -7.89
CA GLU A 72 -2.76 6.65 -6.85
C GLU A 72 -2.28 5.84 -5.65
N THR A 73 -1.10 6.16 -5.13
CA THR A 73 -0.49 5.48 -3.98
C THR A 73 -0.11 6.49 -2.92
N PHE A 74 -0.53 6.25 -1.70
CA PHE A 74 -0.23 7.04 -0.51
C PHE A 74 0.61 6.20 0.44
N GLN A 75 1.88 6.55 0.59
CA GLN A 75 2.81 5.86 1.46
C GLN A 75 3.06 6.71 2.70
N GLU A 76 2.55 6.26 3.85
CA GLU A 76 2.74 6.95 5.14
C GLU A 76 4.19 6.80 5.64
N PRO A 77 4.69 7.77 6.43
CA PRO A 77 5.95 7.60 7.12
C PRO A 77 5.93 6.37 8.05
N PRO A 78 7.05 5.63 8.15
CA PRO A 78 7.15 4.51 9.08
C PRO A 78 6.87 4.94 10.54
N ARG A 79 6.03 4.18 11.24
CA ARG A 79 5.69 4.39 12.66
C ARG A 79 6.05 3.17 13.51
N MET A 80 6.45 3.41 14.77
CA MET A 80 6.63 2.35 15.76
C MET A 80 5.25 1.86 16.21
N GLU A 81 5.01 0.57 16.05
CA GLU A 81 3.85 -0.14 16.61
C GLU A 81 4.31 -1.03 17.78
N HIS A 82 3.48 -1.08 18.82
CA HIS A 82 3.72 -1.83 20.04
C HIS A 82 2.62 -2.88 20.19
N ASP A 83 2.98 -4.14 20.03
CA ASP A 83 2.09 -5.27 20.24
C ASP A 83 2.47 -5.99 21.55
N GLU A 84 1.46 -6.43 22.30
CA GLU A 84 1.65 -7.22 23.52
C GLU A 84 1.13 -8.63 23.28
N GLU A 85 1.97 -9.64 23.51
CA GLU A 85 1.59 -11.05 23.46
C GLU A 85 1.80 -11.67 24.84
N VAL A 86 0.77 -12.31 25.38
CA VAL A 86 0.84 -12.96 26.70
C VAL A 86 0.90 -14.47 26.49
N VAL A 87 1.97 -15.09 27.00
CA VAL A 87 2.24 -16.51 26.87
C VAL A 87 2.24 -17.15 28.26
N ASP A 88 1.30 -18.06 28.48
CA ASP A 88 1.25 -18.86 29.71
C ASP A 88 2.06 -20.15 29.53
N GLU A 89 3.14 -20.28 30.30
CA GLU A 89 3.95 -21.50 30.36
C GLU A 89 3.59 -22.31 31.62
N VAL A 90 3.26 -23.58 31.43
CA VAL A 90 3.10 -24.54 32.53
C VAL A 90 4.39 -25.33 32.69
N ARG A 91 5.04 -25.15 33.82
CA ARG A 91 6.30 -25.84 34.14
C ARG A 91 6.05 -27.30 34.54
N PRO A 92 7.08 -28.18 34.45
CA PRO A 92 6.95 -29.58 34.83
C PRO A 92 6.58 -29.84 36.30
N ASP A 93 6.78 -28.85 37.17
CA ASP A 93 6.40 -28.87 38.59
C ASP A 93 4.94 -28.47 38.84
N GLY A 94 4.18 -28.15 37.77
CA GLY A 94 2.79 -27.70 37.84
C GLY A 94 2.63 -26.21 38.13
N SER A 95 3.72 -25.45 38.25
CA SER A 95 3.65 -23.99 38.37
C SER A 95 3.33 -23.33 37.02
N HIS A 96 2.61 -22.22 37.06
CA HIS A 96 2.28 -21.39 35.90
C HIS A 96 3.15 -20.13 35.91
N VAL A 97 3.73 -19.79 34.77
CA VAL A 97 4.45 -18.54 34.55
C VAL A 97 3.82 -17.83 33.35
N THR A 98 3.36 -16.61 33.57
CA THR A 98 2.83 -15.76 32.51
C THR A 98 3.93 -14.83 32.02
N HIS A 99 4.31 -14.99 30.76
CA HIS A 99 5.27 -14.13 30.09
C HIS A 99 4.52 -13.07 29.29
N LYS A 100 4.82 -11.78 29.54
CA LYS A 100 4.35 -10.67 28.72
C LYS A 100 5.44 -10.29 27.71
N LEU A 101 5.21 -10.59 26.45
CA LEU A 101 6.09 -10.25 25.34
C LEU A 101 5.67 -8.88 24.78
N LEU A 102 6.65 -7.99 24.61
CA LEU A 102 6.44 -6.70 23.94
C LEU A 102 7.12 -6.77 22.57
N LEU A 103 6.32 -6.79 21.52
CA LEU A 103 6.78 -6.80 20.14
C LEU A 103 6.74 -5.37 19.61
N ASN A 104 7.92 -4.79 19.44
CA ASN A 104 8.09 -3.46 18.87
C ASN A 104 8.50 -3.61 17.40
N ARG A 105 7.68 -3.11 16.47
CA ARG A 105 8.00 -3.14 15.04
C ARG A 105 7.81 -1.78 14.39
N MET A 106 8.65 -1.47 13.41
CA MET A 106 8.42 -0.35 12.50
C MET A 106 7.45 -0.83 11.42
N VAL A 107 6.33 -0.13 11.24
CA VAL A 107 5.33 -0.43 10.21
C VAL A 107 5.14 0.78 9.33
N THR A 108 5.11 0.54 8.02
CA THR A 108 4.72 1.51 7.01
C THR A 108 3.38 1.10 6.43
N HIS A 109 2.45 2.04 6.39
CA HIS A 109 1.14 1.86 5.78
C HIS A 109 1.16 2.43 4.36
N THR A 110 0.66 1.66 3.40
CA THR A 110 0.50 2.09 2.02
C THR A 110 -0.93 1.87 1.57
N HIS A 111 -1.61 2.95 1.17
CA HIS A 111 -2.93 2.91 0.55
C HIS A 111 -2.78 3.09 -0.96
N THR A 112 -3.43 2.25 -1.76
CA THR A 112 -3.43 2.33 -3.23
C THR A 112 -4.85 2.37 -3.75
N HIS A 113 -5.17 3.41 -4.50
CA HIS A 113 -6.41 3.59 -5.24
C HIS A 113 -6.15 3.33 -6.72
N GLN A 114 -6.91 2.41 -7.33
CA GLN A 114 -6.82 2.10 -8.75
C GLN A 114 -8.17 2.32 -9.43
N GLU A 115 -8.17 3.15 -10.47
CA GLU A 115 -9.31 3.39 -11.33
C GLU A 115 -8.97 2.99 -12.76
N SER A 116 -9.85 2.23 -13.41
CA SER A 116 -9.73 1.94 -14.84
C SER A 116 -11.05 2.20 -15.56
N PHE A 117 -10.94 2.72 -16.77
CA PHE A 117 -12.06 2.98 -17.65
C PHE A 117 -11.73 2.45 -19.05
N ASP A 118 -12.67 1.72 -19.64
CA ASP A 118 -12.55 1.22 -21.00
C ASP A 118 -13.84 1.51 -21.77
N GLU A 119 -13.77 2.43 -22.73
CA GLU A 119 -14.90 2.77 -23.59
C GLU A 119 -15.31 1.60 -24.49
N GLY A 120 -14.35 0.75 -24.89
CA GLY A 120 -14.56 -0.42 -25.75
C GLY A 120 -15.31 -1.56 -25.07
N ASP A 121 -15.13 -1.73 -23.75
CA ASP A 121 -15.84 -2.73 -22.92
C ASP A 121 -17.13 -2.16 -22.31
N GLY A 122 -17.88 -1.41 -23.11
CA GLY A 122 -19.18 -0.85 -22.73
C GLY A 122 -19.12 0.36 -21.79
N GLY A 123 -17.95 1.02 -21.67
CA GLY A 123 -17.78 2.23 -20.84
C GLY A 123 -17.85 1.95 -19.35
N SER A 124 -17.51 0.72 -18.91
CA SER A 124 -17.53 0.39 -17.50
C SER A 124 -16.30 0.95 -16.78
N ARG A 125 -16.56 1.73 -15.73
CA ARG A 125 -15.54 2.20 -14.79
C ARG A 125 -15.37 1.16 -13.68
N LYS A 126 -14.13 0.73 -13.44
CA LYS A 126 -13.77 -0.16 -12.34
C LYS A 126 -12.88 0.61 -11.36
N ILE A 127 -13.15 0.42 -10.07
CA ILE A 127 -12.45 1.09 -8.98
C ILE A 127 -12.10 0.03 -7.95
N GLU A 128 -10.84 0.00 -7.53
CA GLU A 128 -10.30 -0.94 -6.56
C GLU A 128 -9.39 -0.20 -5.58
N ASP A 129 -9.53 -0.50 -4.29
CA ASP A 129 -8.75 0.10 -3.21
C ASP A 129 -8.00 -1.01 -2.46
N PHE A 130 -6.72 -0.78 -2.16
CA PHE A 130 -5.85 -1.73 -1.48
C PHE A 130 -5.08 -1.04 -0.35
N ASP A 131 -5.09 -1.67 0.83
CA ASP A 131 -4.27 -1.26 1.97
C ASP A 131 -3.23 -2.33 2.25
N THR A 132 -1.97 -1.93 2.38
CA THR A 132 -0.84 -2.82 2.69
C THR A 132 -0.03 -2.28 3.85
N ASP A 133 0.14 -3.10 4.88
CA ASP A 133 1.06 -2.85 5.98
C ASP A 133 2.34 -3.66 5.79
N GLU A 134 3.48 -2.97 5.70
CA GLU A 134 4.79 -3.59 5.60
C GLU A 134 5.60 -3.32 6.88
N TRP A 135 6.12 -4.40 7.48
CA TRP A 135 6.99 -4.33 8.65
C TRP A 135 8.44 -4.17 8.17
N MET A 136 9.15 -3.16 8.69
CA MET A 136 10.53 -2.90 8.31
C MET A 136 11.51 -3.67 9.20
N LEU A 137 12.37 -4.48 8.58
CA LEU A 137 13.42 -5.26 9.23
C LEU A 137 14.58 -4.43 9.83
N THR A 138 14.61 -3.11 9.63
CA THR A 138 15.76 -2.29 10.02
C THR A 138 15.49 -1.55 11.34
N PRO A 139 16.18 -1.91 12.44
CA PRO A 139 16.18 -1.06 13.62
C PRO A 139 16.97 0.23 13.34
N PRO A 140 16.53 1.39 13.84
CA PRO A 140 17.38 2.57 13.88
C PRO A 140 18.61 2.25 14.74
N ARG A 141 19.80 2.66 14.26
CA ARG A 141 21.08 2.51 14.96
C ARG A 141 20.94 2.83 16.45
N ALA A 142 21.21 1.82 17.27
CA ALA A 142 21.18 1.92 18.71
C ALA A 142 22.13 3.02 19.22
N GLN A 143 21.62 3.88 20.08
CA GLN A 143 22.46 4.56 21.06
C GLN A 143 22.97 3.51 22.05
N GLU A 144 24.29 3.43 22.17
CA GLU A 144 24.99 2.50 23.03
C GLU A 144 24.62 2.73 24.50
N THR A 145 23.69 1.92 25.01
CA THR A 145 23.63 1.58 26.43
C THR A 145 23.89 0.08 26.54
N PRO A 146 24.57 -0.40 27.60
CA PRO A 146 24.93 -1.80 27.72
C PRO A 146 23.70 -2.59 28.19
N VAL A 147 22.74 -2.77 27.28
CA VAL A 147 21.68 -3.77 27.39
C VAL A 147 22.08 -4.87 26.43
N LYS A 148 22.10 -6.12 26.91
CA LYS A 148 22.46 -7.27 26.09
C LYS A 148 21.49 -7.33 24.90
N PHE A 149 22.01 -7.10 23.70
CA PHE A 149 21.28 -7.27 22.45
C PHE A 149 20.89 -8.74 22.31
N ILE A 150 19.59 -9.01 22.42
CA ILE A 150 18.95 -10.17 21.84
C ILE A 150 18.03 -9.57 20.77
N ASP A 151 18.30 -9.89 19.49
CA ASP A 151 17.29 -9.80 18.44
C ASP A 151 16.05 -10.56 18.96
N CYS A 152 14.91 -9.89 19.03
CA CYS A 152 13.77 -10.16 19.94
C CYS A 152 14.03 -9.70 21.39
N LEU A 153 13.74 -8.43 21.70
CA LEU A 153 13.70 -7.97 23.10
C LEU A 153 12.41 -8.47 23.78
N LEU A 154 12.44 -9.74 24.20
CA LEU A 154 11.62 -10.27 25.29
C LEU A 154 11.89 -9.43 26.54
N HIS A 155 11.03 -8.47 26.85
CA HIS A 155 10.97 -7.90 28.19
C HIS A 155 10.21 -8.89 29.09
N GLU A 156 10.92 -9.83 29.72
CA GLU A 156 10.34 -10.65 30.80
C GLU A 156 9.99 -9.74 31.98
N VAL A 157 8.73 -9.31 32.05
CA VAL A 157 8.16 -8.77 33.29
C VAL A 157 7.70 -9.97 34.11
N HIS A 158 8.51 -10.34 35.10
CA HIS A 158 8.23 -11.46 35.99
C HIS A 158 7.29 -10.98 37.11
N GLU A 159 5.98 -10.95 36.86
CA GLU A 159 4.98 -10.79 37.93
C GLU A 159 4.68 -12.16 38.54
N SER A 160 5.36 -12.47 39.64
CA SER A 160 5.02 -13.63 40.45
C SER A 160 3.81 -13.30 41.33
N GLU A 161 2.60 -13.55 40.85
CA GLU A 161 1.45 -13.67 41.75
C GLU A 161 1.49 -15.06 42.40
N ALA A 162 1.96 -15.11 43.64
CA ALA A 162 1.79 -16.28 44.49
C ALA A 162 0.31 -16.43 44.85
N MET A 163 -0.45 -17.19 44.06
CA MET A 163 -1.76 -17.67 44.48
C MET A 163 -1.57 -18.65 45.64
N THR A 164 -1.82 -18.18 46.87
CA THR A 164 -1.98 -19.07 48.04
C THR A 164 -3.20 -19.95 47.80
N ALA A 165 -2.93 -21.23 47.59
CA ALA A 165 -3.94 -22.28 47.50
C ALA A 165 -4.70 -22.45 48.82
N ASP A 166 -5.95 -22.89 48.66
CA ASP A 166 -6.76 -23.63 49.62
C ASP A 166 -7.47 -22.86 50.74
N GLY A 167 -8.60 -22.25 50.36
CA GLY A 167 -9.76 -22.22 51.24
C GLY A 167 -10.59 -23.50 51.07
N CYS A 168 -10.60 -24.39 52.06
CA CYS A 168 -11.78 -25.17 52.51
C CYS A 168 -11.51 -26.06 53.75
N PHE A 169 -12.37 -25.90 54.76
CA PHE A 169 -12.91 -26.90 55.72
C PHE A 169 -12.02 -27.52 56.83
N LEU A 170 -12.17 -27.04 58.09
CA LEU A 170 -13.00 -27.60 59.19
C LEU A 170 -12.42 -27.36 60.60
N ASP A 171 -13.24 -26.69 61.41
CA ASP A 171 -13.56 -26.87 62.83
C ASP A 171 -12.54 -27.23 63.93
N HIS A 172 -12.84 -26.56 65.06
CA HIS A 172 -12.66 -26.92 66.47
C HIS A 172 -11.43 -26.42 67.27
N LEU A 173 -11.75 -25.46 68.16
CA LEU A 173 -11.47 -25.46 69.61
C LEU A 173 -10.00 -25.38 70.08
N VAL A 174 -9.64 -24.28 70.75
CA VAL A 174 -9.55 -24.13 72.23
C VAL A 174 -8.66 -22.91 72.56
N SER A 175 -9.17 -22.11 73.49
CA SER A 175 -8.56 -21.04 74.28
C SER A 175 -7.09 -21.26 74.72
N ASN A 176 -6.29 -20.20 74.81
CA ASN A 176 -5.72 -19.71 76.09
C ASN A 176 -4.78 -18.50 75.89
N LEU A 177 -5.00 -17.53 76.79
CA LEU A 177 -4.24 -16.32 77.13
C LEU A 177 -4.40 -15.07 76.24
#